data_AF-A0A1L2ZM94-F1
#
_entry.id   AF-A0A1L2ZM94-F1
#
_cell.length_a   1.000
_cell.length_b   1.000
_cell.length_c   1.000
_cell.angle_alpha   90.00
_cell.angle_beta   90.00
_cell.angle_gamma   90.00
#
_symmetry.space_group_name_H-M   'P 1'
#
loop_
_entity.id
_entity.type
_entity.pdbx_description
1 polymer ?
#
loop_
_entity_poly.entity_id
_entity_poly.type
_entity_poly.pdbx_seq_one_letter_code
_entity_poly.pdbx_strand_id
1 'polypeptide(L)'
;MGGLQGWHLVIIIVLALLLFGAPKLPGLARSMGQSLRIFKSEVRQMKDEDQKDADGVDETQAKKRETVEGDIIDPERKRDTPNL
;
A
#
# COMPACT_ATOMS: atom_id res chain seq x y z
N MET A 1 -11.62 36.97 18.23
CA MET A 1 -11.38 36.66 16.80
C MET A 1 -11.44 35.15 16.65
N GLY A 2 -12.64 34.62 16.38
CA GLY A 2 -12.97 33.20 16.52
C GLY A 2 -12.26 32.34 15.48
N GLY A 3 -11.28 31.56 15.95
CA GLY A 3 -10.59 30.57 15.15
C GLY A 3 -11.59 29.55 14.60
N LEU A 4 -11.29 29.08 13.40
CA LEU A 4 -11.95 28.04 12.63
C LEU A 4 -12.39 26.87 13.54
N GLN A 5 -13.58 26.99 14.13
CA GLN A 5 -14.18 25.93 14.92
C GLN A 5 -14.34 24.74 13.98
N GLY A 6 -13.70 23.61 14.30
CA GLY A 6 -13.70 22.39 13.49
C GLY A 6 -15.10 21.92 13.05
N TRP A 7 -16.15 22.47 13.66
CA TRP A 7 -17.54 22.40 13.21
C TRP A 7 -17.74 22.74 11.73
N HIS A 8 -17.02 23.72 11.18
CA HIS A 8 -17.12 24.08 9.76
C HIS A 8 -16.64 22.94 8.85
N LEU A 9 -15.60 22.22 9.26
CA LEU A 9 -15.05 21.11 8.50
C LEU A 9 -16.05 19.94 8.43
N VAL A 10 -16.78 19.69 9.52
CA VAL A 10 -17.87 18.71 9.57
C VAL A 10 -18.97 19.07 8.57
N ILE A 11 -19.40 20.35 8.54
CA ILE A 11 -20.42 20.82 7.59
C ILE A 11 -19.96 20.62 6.14
N ILE A 12 -18.71 20.93 5.82
CA ILE A 12 -18.16 20.73 4.47
C ILE A 12 -18.15 19.24 4.10
N ILE A 13 -17.77 18.36 5.02
CA ILE A 13 -17.79 16.90 4.79
C ILE A 13 -19.22 16.40 4.55
N VAL A 14 -20.20 16.89 5.32
CA VAL A 14 -21.61 16.52 5.13
C VAL A 14 -22.11 16.98 3.74
N LEU A 15 -21.79 18.20 3.33
CA LEU A 15 -22.11 18.69 1.98
C LEU A 15 -21.42 17.85 0.89
N ALA A 16 -20.11 17.58 1.03
CA ALA A 16 -19.39 16.74 0.09
C ALA A 16 -20.01 15.33 -0.02
N LEU A 17 -20.45 14.73 1.10
CA LEU A 17 -21.16 13.45 1.12
C LEU A 17 -22.53 13.52 0.44
N LEU A 18 -23.25 14.63 0.55
CA LEU A 18 -24.53 14.83 -0.14
C LEU A 18 -24.35 15.00 -1.66
N LEU A 19 -23.34 15.76 -2.10
CA LEU A 19 -23.07 15.99 -3.53
C LEU A 19 -22.44 14.77 -4.21
N PHE A 20 -21.43 14.17 -3.58
CA PHE A 20 -20.66 13.07 -4.17
C PHE A 20 -21.21 11.69 -3.79
N GLY A 21 -21.96 11.58 -2.69
CA GLY A 21 -22.42 10.31 -2.15
C GLY A 21 -21.38 9.59 -1.29
N ALA A 22 -21.85 8.88 -0.26
CA ALA A 22 -21.02 8.06 0.63
C ALA A 22 -20.06 7.06 -0.07
N PRO A 23 -20.41 6.38 -1.18
CA PRO A 23 -19.49 5.41 -1.79
C PRO A 23 -18.40 6.05 -2.67
N LYS A 24 -18.56 7.31 -3.12
CA LYS A 24 -17.61 7.94 -4.06
C LYS A 24 -16.42 8.61 -3.37
N LEU A 25 -16.61 9.19 -2.17
CA LEU A 25 -15.52 9.74 -1.37
C LEU A 25 -14.42 8.71 -1.02
N PRO A 26 -14.73 7.51 -0.48
CA PRO A 26 -13.70 6.52 -0.17
C PRO A 26 -13.02 5.98 -1.44
N GLY A 27 -13.72 5.92 -2.57
CA GLY A 27 -13.14 5.53 -3.85
C GLY A 27 -12.09 6.53 -4.34
N LEU A 28 -12.41 7.83 -4.36
CA LEU A 28 -11.49 8.90 -4.75
C LEU A 28 -10.31 9.03 -3.78
N ALA A 29 -10.59 8.94 -2.47
CA ALA A 29 -9.54 8.98 -1.46
C ALA A 29 -8.58 7.77 -1.57
N ARG A 30 -9.09 6.57 -1.89
CA ARG A 30 -8.24 5.39 -2.11
C ARG A 30 -7.36 5.54 -3.35
N SER A 31 -7.91 5.95 -4.49
CA SER A 31 -7.12 6.11 -5.71
C SER A 31 -6.05 7.20 -5.57
N MET A 32 -6.43 8.38 -5.03
CA MET A 32 -5.48 9.46 -4.74
C MET A 32 -4.45 9.06 -3.68
N GLY A 33 -4.87 8.34 -2.63
CA GLY A 33 -3.99 7.84 -1.59
C GLY A 33 -2.95 6.84 -2.10
N GLN A 34 -3.32 5.99 -3.07
CA GLN A 34 -2.38 5.08 -3.73
C GLN A 34 -1.32 5.86 -4.53
N SER A 35 -1.72 6.87 -5.32
CA SER A 35 -0.78 7.72 -6.07
C SER A 35 0.16 8.49 -5.13
N LEU A 36 -0.38 9.09 -4.05
CA LEU A 36 0.42 9.81 -3.05
C LEU A 36 1.36 8.88 -2.29
N ARG A 37 0.97 7.62 -2.03
CA ARG A 37 1.82 6.63 -1.37
C ARG A 37 3.04 6.27 -2.21
N ILE A 38 2.84 6.07 -3.51
CA ILE A 38 3.94 5.76 -4.44
C ILE A 38 4.90 6.95 -4.50
N PHE A 39 4.37 8.14 -4.77
CA PHE A 39 5.16 9.37 -4.80
C PHE A 39 5.92 9.61 -3.49
N LYS A 40 5.27 9.41 -2.33
CA LYS A 40 5.93 9.58 -1.03
C LYS A 40 7.01 8.53 -0.77
N SER A 41 6.84 7.30 -1.26
CA SER A 41 7.84 6.24 -1.10
C SER A 41 9.09 6.54 -1.92
N GLU A 42 8.90 7.00 -3.17
CA GLU A 42 9.97 7.38 -4.08
C GLU A 42 10.71 8.63 -3.58
N VAL A 43 9.97 9.67 -3.16
CA VAL A 43 10.57 10.87 -2.55
C VAL A 43 11.31 10.55 -1.24
N ARG A 44 10.81 9.60 -0.44
CA ARG A 44 11.46 9.19 0.80
C ARG A 44 12.73 8.40 0.52
N GLN A 45 12.73 7.55 -0.50
CA GLN A 45 13.91 6.83 -0.96
C GLN A 45 15.00 7.78 -1.44
N MET A 46 14.67 8.79 -2.25
CA MET A 46 15.63 9.84 -2.66
C MET A 46 16.25 10.54 -1.44
N LYS A 47 15.39 10.90 -0.46
CA LYS A 47 15.82 11.58 0.76
C LYS A 47 16.63 10.69 1.72
N ASP A 48 16.40 9.39 1.70
CA ASP A 48 17.15 8.37 2.45
C ASP A 48 18.48 8.04 1.73
N GLU A 49 18.54 8.09 0.39
CA GLU A 49 19.77 7.94 -0.41
C GLU A 49 20.72 9.12 -0.18
N ASP A 50 20.22 10.37 -0.17
CA ASP A 50 21.00 11.56 0.22
C ASP A 50 21.56 11.50 1.66
N GLN A 51 20.97 10.67 2.55
CA GLN A 51 21.45 10.45 3.92
C GLN A 51 22.33 9.18 4.04
N LYS A 52 22.16 8.19 3.18
CA LYS A 52 22.91 6.92 3.19
C LYS A 52 24.32 7.02 2.58
N ASP A 53 24.63 8.09 1.86
CA ASP A 53 26.03 8.42 1.54
C ASP A 53 26.84 8.85 2.78
N ALA A 54 26.21 9.00 3.96
CA ALA A 54 26.86 9.34 5.23
C ALA A 54 26.82 8.24 6.31
N ASP A 55 26.03 7.17 6.17
CA ASP A 55 26.05 6.07 7.15
C ASP A 55 25.55 4.75 6.52
N GLY A 56 26.47 3.79 6.42
CA GLY A 56 26.18 2.43 5.99
C GLY A 56 25.38 1.67 7.05
N VAL A 57 24.68 0.63 6.57
CA VAL A 57 23.99 -0.44 7.30
C VAL A 57 22.80 -0.06 8.20
N ASP A 58 21.59 -0.42 7.78
CA ASP A 58 20.66 -1.06 8.72
C ASP A 58 19.72 -2.04 8.00
N GLU A 59 19.78 -3.26 8.52
CA GLU A 59 18.97 -4.41 8.22
C GLU A 59 17.62 -4.24 8.89
N THR A 60 16.51 -4.12 8.14
CA THR A 60 15.19 -4.61 8.58
C THR A 60 14.26 -4.69 7.36
N GLN A 61 14.43 -5.75 6.56
CA GLN A 61 13.40 -6.20 5.61
C GLN A 61 13.19 -7.72 5.69
N ALA A 62 13.36 -8.29 6.89
CA ALA A 62 13.13 -9.70 7.19
C ALA A 62 11.95 -9.89 8.16
N LYS A 63 10.74 -9.42 7.81
CA LYS A 63 9.50 -9.84 8.51
C LYS A 63 8.20 -9.66 7.73
N LYS A 64 8.17 -10.01 6.43
CA LYS A 64 6.88 -10.10 5.69
C LYS A 64 6.92 -11.03 4.46
N ARG A 65 7.60 -12.17 4.56
CA ARG A 65 7.58 -13.21 3.52
C ARG A 65 7.36 -14.62 4.07
N GLU A 66 6.87 -14.76 5.30
CA GLU A 66 6.47 -16.05 5.87
C GLU A 66 4.96 -16.27 5.70
N THR A 67 4.48 -16.24 4.45
CA THR A 67 3.18 -16.82 4.11
C THR A 67 3.24 -17.23 2.64
N VAL A 68 3.01 -18.52 2.40
CA VAL A 68 3.00 -19.25 1.13
C VAL A 68 4.38 -19.76 0.65
N GLU A 69 4.98 -20.66 1.43
CA GLU A 69 5.69 -21.81 0.85
C GLU A 69 4.63 -22.66 0.15
N GLY A 70 4.46 -22.44 -1.14
CA GLY A 70 3.65 -23.29 -1.99
C GLY A 70 4.39 -24.61 -2.16
N ASP A 71 3.88 -25.64 -1.50
CA ASP A 71 4.17 -27.03 -1.81
C ASP A 71 3.96 -27.24 -3.32
N ILE A 72 5.06 -27.42 -4.07
CA ILE A 72 5.01 -27.74 -5.49
C ILE A 72 4.56 -29.19 -5.58
N ILE A 73 3.24 -29.40 -5.66
CA ILE A 73 2.69 -30.68 -6.08
C ILE A 73 3.07 -30.83 -7.55
N ASP A 74 4.02 -31.72 -7.85
CA ASP A 74 4.35 -32.18 -9.20
C ASP A 74 3.46 -33.41 -9.52
N PRO A 75 2.35 -33.25 -10.28
CA PRO A 75 1.48 -34.38 -10.60
C PRO A 75 2.00 -35.26 -11.76
N GLU A 76 3.22 -35.07 -12.28
CA GLU A 76 3.59 -35.66 -13.58
C GLU A 76 4.64 -36.78 -13.55
N ARG A 77 5.11 -37.22 -12.36
CA ARG A 77 6.00 -38.39 -12.24
C ARG A 77 5.26 -39.73 -12.08
N LYS A 78 4.29 -40.04 -12.95
CA LYS A 78 3.66 -41.37 -12.98
C LYS A 78 3.09 -41.78 -14.35
N ARG A 79 3.88 -41.70 -15.42
CA ARG A 79 3.55 -42.38 -16.70
C ARG A 79 4.65 -43.29 -17.25
N ASP A 80 5.66 -43.61 -16.46
CA ASP A 80 6.59 -44.69 -16.77
C ASP A 80 6.13 -45.99 -16.10
N THR A 81 5.12 -46.62 -16.69
CA THR A 81 4.94 -48.07 -16.57
C THR A 81 5.13 -48.68 -17.96
N PRO A 82 6.32 -49.19 -18.29
CA PRO A 82 6.49 -50.06 -19.44
C PRO A 82 5.82 -51.38 -19.08
N ASN A 83 4.69 -51.71 -19.71
CA ASN A 83 4.16 -53.07 -19.65
C ASN A 83 4.34 -53.72 -21.02
N LEU A 84 5.05 -54.86 -20.93
CA LEU A 84 5.30 -55.89 -21.93
C LEU A 84 4.03 -56.32 -22.67
#